data_AF-S7WZT3-F1
#
_entry.id   AF-S7WZT3-F1
#
_cell.length_a   1.000
_cell.length_b   1.000
_cell.length_c   1.000
_cell.angle_alpha   90.00
_cell.angle_beta   90.00
_cell.angle_gamma   90.00
#
_symmetry.space_group_name_H-M   'P 1'
#
loop_
_entity.id
_entity.type
_entity.pdbx_description
1 polymer ?
#
loop_
_entity_poly.entity_id
_entity_poly.type
_entity_poly.pdbx_seq_one_letter_code
_entity_poly.pdbx_strand_id
1 'polypeptide(L)'
;MIWNNNKSLDKKTATFRTPLTAAISKDEGKSWKHLKVLENDPEGFFCYTAISFVDNEVLLGYMAAERLGLKEKIPLVVRKLNLDEFYD
;
A
#
# COMPACT_ATOMS: atom_id res chain seq x y z
N MET A 1 -0.15 9.12 1.42
CA MET A 1 -0.43 8.06 2.40
C MET A 1 -0.48 6.72 1.68
N ILE A 2 0.00 5.66 2.33
CA ILE A 2 -0.18 4.29 1.85
C ILE A 2 -0.80 3.48 3.00
N TRP A 3 -1.91 2.82 2.74
CA TRP A 3 -2.65 2.05 3.75
C TRP A 3 -3.46 0.93 3.10
N ASN A 4 -3.99 0.02 3.92
CA ASN A 4 -4.95 -0.96 3.44
C ASN A 4 -6.34 -0.32 3.38
N ASN A 5 -6.78 0.12 2.19
CA ASN A 5 -8.09 0.74 2.00
C ASN A 5 -9.22 -0.30 1.96
N ASN A 6 -9.23 -1.15 2.98
CA ASN A 6 -10.18 -2.22 3.15
C ASN A 6 -11.49 -1.65 3.71
N LYS A 7 -12.56 -1.75 2.90
CA LYS A 7 -13.91 -1.29 3.25
C LYS A 7 -14.88 -2.45 3.40
N SER A 8 -14.39 -3.67 3.63
CA SER A 8 -15.23 -4.84 3.78
C SER A 8 -16.21 -4.67 4.94
N LEU A 9 -17.47 -5.05 4.72
CA LEU A 9 -18.51 -5.10 5.74
C LEU A 9 -18.48 -6.42 6.53
N ASP A 10 -17.80 -7.43 6.00
CA ASP A 10 -17.60 -8.69 6.70
C ASP A 10 -16.48 -8.53 7.74
N LYS A 11 -16.81 -8.82 9.00
CA LYS A 11 -15.89 -8.66 10.13
C LYS A 11 -14.60 -9.46 9.98
N LYS A 12 -14.66 -10.63 9.33
CA LYS A 12 -13.49 -11.48 9.15
C LYS A 12 -12.50 -10.82 8.19
N THR A 13 -12.98 -10.45 7.01
CA THR A 13 -12.15 -9.85 5.95
C THR A 13 -11.78 -8.39 6.22
N ALA A 14 -12.54 -7.65 7.04
CA ALA A 14 -12.22 -6.25 7.40
C ALA A 14 -10.88 -6.09 8.13
N THR A 15 -10.34 -7.16 8.71
CA THR A 15 -9.03 -7.16 9.39
C THR A 15 -7.86 -7.43 8.43
N PHE A 16 -8.13 -7.75 7.17
CA PHE A 16 -7.10 -8.16 6.21
C PHE A 16 -6.32 -6.95 5.73
N ARG A 17 -5.01 -7.17 5.51
CA ARG A 17 -4.06 -6.16 5.06
C ARG A 17 -3.99 -6.09 3.54
N THR A 18 -5.14 -5.92 2.91
CA THR A 18 -5.32 -5.82 1.45
C THR A 18 -6.62 -5.05 1.14
N PRO A 19 -6.71 -4.31 0.01
CA PRO A 19 -5.64 -3.97 -0.94
C PRO A 19 -4.63 -2.98 -0.35
N LEU A 20 -3.38 -2.96 -0.82
CA LEU A 20 -2.46 -1.87 -0.52
C LEU A 20 -2.78 -0.69 -1.44
N THR A 21 -3.15 0.44 -0.87
CA THR A 21 -3.60 1.63 -1.61
C THR A 21 -2.73 2.83 -1.27
N ALA A 22 -2.37 3.61 -2.29
CA ALA A 22 -1.70 4.90 -2.16
C ALA A 22 -2.67 6.04 -2.48
N ALA A 23 -2.40 7.22 -1.91
CA ALA A 23 -3.09 8.46 -2.21
C ALA A 23 -2.20 9.66 -1.89
N ILE A 24 -2.51 10.81 -2.50
CA ILE A 24 -1.81 12.08 -2.27
C ILE A 24 -2.72 13.05 -1.53
N SER A 25 -2.10 13.86 -0.66
CA SER A 25 -2.73 15.03 -0.07
C SER A 25 -2.06 16.27 -0.64
N LYS A 26 -2.87 17.30 -0.91
CA LYS A 26 -2.42 18.65 -1.31
C LYS A 26 -2.74 19.69 -0.22
N ASP A 27 -3.13 19.23 0.96
CA ASP A 27 -3.68 20.04 2.05
C ASP A 27 -3.18 19.57 3.42
N GLU A 28 -1.89 19.25 3.51
CA GLU A 28 -1.20 18.84 4.75
C GLU A 28 -1.88 17.65 5.46
N GLY A 29 -2.35 16.67 4.68
CA GLY A 29 -2.96 15.44 5.17
C GLY A 29 -4.43 15.54 5.57
N LYS A 30 -5.12 16.67 5.31
CA LYS A 30 -6.54 16.84 5.65
C LYS A 30 -7.46 16.03 4.72
N SER A 31 -7.12 15.93 3.45
CA SER A 31 -7.82 15.08 2.48
C SER A 31 -6.85 14.27 1.64
N TRP A 32 -7.32 13.10 1.21
CA TRP A 32 -6.55 12.17 0.37
C TRP A 32 -7.31 11.94 -0.93
N LYS A 33 -6.65 12.19 -2.06
CA LYS A 33 -7.19 12.10 -3.43
C LYS A 33 -6.30 11.18 -4.27
N HIS A 34 -6.77 10.86 -5.49
CA HIS A 34 -6.05 9.99 -6.43
C HIS A 34 -5.73 8.62 -5.82
N LEU A 35 -6.77 7.88 -5.42
CA LEU A 35 -6.60 6.53 -4.87
C LEU A 35 -6.03 5.60 -5.93
N LYS A 36 -4.85 5.02 -5.65
CA LYS A 36 -4.18 4.06 -6.53
C LYS A 36 -3.95 2.74 -5.81
N VAL A 37 -4.44 1.65 -6.38
CA VAL A 37 -4.20 0.30 -5.85
C VAL A 37 -2.81 -0.16 -6.28
N LEU A 38 -1.95 -0.43 -5.30
CA LEU A 38 -0.58 -0.91 -5.50
C LEU A 38 -0.51 -2.45 -5.49
N GLU A 39 -1.36 -3.08 -4.68
CA GLU A 39 -1.53 -4.53 -4.55
C GLU A 39 -3.01 -4.84 -4.29
N ASN A 40 -3.54 -5.90 -4.90
CA ASN A 40 -4.98 -6.21 -4.82
C ASN A 40 -5.30 -7.70 -4.59
N ASP A 41 -4.32 -8.49 -4.15
CA ASP A 41 -4.56 -9.90 -3.85
C ASP A 41 -5.49 -10.01 -2.61
N PRO A 42 -6.68 -10.65 -2.70
CA PRO A 42 -7.58 -10.84 -1.56
C PRO A 42 -6.99 -11.64 -0.39
N GLU A 43 -6.03 -12.52 -0.67
CA GLU A 43 -5.28 -13.26 0.35
C GLU A 43 -3.93 -12.62 0.67
N GLY A 44 -3.66 -11.44 0.12
CA GLY A 44 -2.46 -10.67 0.36
C GLY A 44 -2.37 -10.09 1.77
N PHE A 45 -1.14 -9.96 2.23
CA PHE A 45 -0.79 -9.33 3.50
C PHE A 45 0.32 -8.30 3.25
N PHE A 46 -0.08 -7.04 3.13
CA PHE A 46 0.79 -5.94 2.72
C PHE A 46 0.94 -4.92 3.84
N CYS A 47 2.15 -4.74 4.38
CA CYS A 47 2.36 -3.88 5.55
C CYS A 47 3.80 -3.38 5.71
N TYR A 48 4.01 -2.58 6.76
CA TYR A 48 5.33 -2.04 7.16
C TYR A 48 5.98 -1.26 6.02
N THR A 49 5.27 -0.24 5.53
CA THR A 49 5.75 0.61 4.44
C THR A 49 6.89 1.52 4.91
N ALA A 50 7.90 1.64 4.06
CA ALA A 50 8.96 2.63 4.13
C ALA A 50 8.96 3.41 2.80
N ILE A 51 8.96 4.73 2.88
CA ILE A 51 8.82 5.61 1.71
C ILE A 51 9.98 6.59 1.72
N SER A 52 10.68 6.69 0.59
CA SER A 52 11.69 7.72 0.35
C SER A 52 11.45 8.34 -1.03
N PHE A 53 11.72 9.63 -1.15
CA PHE A 53 11.62 10.37 -2.40
C PHE A 53 13.02 10.67 -2.91
N VAL A 54 13.28 10.39 -4.18
CA VAL A 54 14.55 10.67 -4.85
C VAL A 54 14.20 11.31 -6.19
N ASP A 55 14.47 12.61 -6.31
CA ASP A 55 14.02 13.42 -7.44
C ASP A 55 12.51 13.26 -7.72
N ASN A 56 12.14 12.82 -8.92
CA ASN A 56 10.75 12.58 -9.33
C ASN A 56 10.30 11.12 -9.14
N GLU A 57 10.99 10.37 -8.27
CA GLU A 57 10.74 8.95 -8.05
C GLU A 57 10.43 8.69 -6.57
N VAL A 58 9.59 7.70 -6.33
CA VAL A 58 9.26 7.17 -5.02
C VAL A 58 9.90 5.79 -4.88
N LEU A 59 10.79 5.64 -3.89
CA LEU A 59 11.28 4.35 -3.43
C LEU A 59 10.35 3.86 -2.32
N LEU A 60 9.59 2.82 -2.65
CA LEU A 60 8.63 2.19 -1.76
C LEU A 60 9.13 0.81 -1.33
N GLY A 61 9.46 0.67 -0.05
CA GLY A 61 9.68 -0.60 0.62
C GLY A 61 8.44 -1.06 1.37
N TYR A 62 8.09 -2.34 1.32
CA TYR A 62 7.01 -2.92 2.12
C TYR A 62 7.14 -4.43 2.18
N MET A 63 6.50 -5.03 3.18
CA MET A 63 6.33 -6.47 3.25
C MET A 63 5.13 -6.89 2.39
N ALA A 64 5.28 -7.95 1.59
CA ALA A 64 4.22 -8.51 0.76
C ALA A 64 4.21 -10.04 0.78
N ALA A 65 3.21 -10.65 1.41
CA ALA A 65 3.11 -12.10 1.49
C ALA A 65 1.68 -12.58 1.28
N GLU A 66 1.51 -13.88 1.09
CA GLU A 66 0.22 -14.53 1.30
C GLU A 66 -0.06 -14.61 2.81
N ARG A 67 -1.28 -14.27 3.22
CA ARG A 67 -1.71 -14.20 4.62
C ARG A 67 -1.55 -15.52 5.37
N LEU A 68 -1.79 -16.65 4.72
CA LEU A 68 -1.62 -17.98 5.34
C LEU A 68 -0.16 -18.46 5.29
N GLY A 69 0.66 -17.91 4.38
CA GLY A 69 2.07 -18.24 4.20
C GLY A 69 3.06 -17.47 5.10
N LEU A 70 2.57 -16.58 5.97
CA LEU A 70 3.41 -15.72 6.82
C LEU A 70 4.41 -16.44 7.71
N LYS A 71 4.13 -17.69 8.08
CA LYS A 71 5.01 -18.52 8.92
C LYS A 71 6.27 -18.97 8.18
N GLU A 72 6.21 -19.02 6.85
CA GLU A 72 7.27 -19.58 6.00
C GLU A 72 8.21 -18.49 5.48
N LYS A 73 7.66 -17.34 5.07
CA LYS A 73 8.46 -16.26 4.48
C LYS A 73 7.85 -14.89 4.73
N ILE A 74 8.72 -13.93 5.02
CA ILE A 74 8.39 -12.51 5.18
C ILE A 74 9.24 -11.71 4.19
N PRO A 75 8.87 -11.67 2.90
CA PRO A 75 9.69 -11.02 1.89
C PRO A 75 9.53 -9.50 1.96
N LEU A 76 10.64 -8.81 1.71
CA LEU A 76 10.67 -7.38 1.43
C LEU A 76 10.49 -7.17 -0.07
N VAL A 77 9.55 -6.30 -0.44
CA VAL A 77 9.41 -5.76 -1.78
C VAL A 77 9.96 -4.34 -1.78
N VAL A 78 10.75 -4.02 -2.79
CA VAL A 78 11.20 -2.65 -3.08
C VAL A 78 10.75 -2.30 -4.50
N ARG A 79 10.02 -1.19 -4.62
CA ARG A 79 9.53 -0.64 -5.90
C ARG A 79 10.05 0.77 -6.08
N LYS A 80 10.38 1.09 -7.32
CA LYS A 80 10.54 2.47 -7.79
C LYS A 80 9.27 2.83 -8.57
N LEU A 81 8.64 3.94 -8.21
CA LEU A 81 7.39 4.43 -8.80
C LEU A 81 7.59 5.88 -9.22
N ASN A 82 7.10 6.26 -10.40
CA ASN A 82 7.16 7.66 -10.81
C ASN A 82 6.18 8.49 -9.96
N LEU A 83 6.62 9.64 -9.45
CA LEU A 83 5.82 10.49 -8.58
C LEU A 83 4.59 11.07 -9.30
N ASP A 84 4.70 11.38 -10.59
CA ASP A 84 3.63 11.98 -11.40
C ASP A 84 2.40 11.07 -11.48
N GLU A 85 2.62 9.75 -11.42
CA GLU A 85 1.55 8.74 -11.42
C GLU A 85 0.54 8.88 -10.26
N PHE A 86 0.83 9.71 -9.26
CA PHE A 86 -0.02 9.96 -8.11
C PHE A 86 -0.70 11.34 -8.12
N TYR A 87 -0.36 12.21 -9.06
CA TYR A 87 -0.89 13.58 -9.16
C TYR A 87 -1.86 13.77 -10.34
N ASP A 88 -1.95 12.79 -11.24
CA ASP A 88 -2.88 12.70 -12.36
C ASP A 88 -4.25 12.09 -11.99
#